data_AF-A0A9N9NKD6-F1
#
_entry.id   AF-A0A9N9NKD6-F1
#
_cell.length_a   1.000
_cell.length_b   1.000
_cell.length_c   1.000
_cell.angle_alpha   90.00
_cell.angle_beta   90.00
_cell.angle_gamma   90.00
#
_symmetry.space_group_name_H-M   'P 1'
#
loop_
_entity.id
_entity.type
_entity.pdbx_description
1 polymer ?
#
loop_
_entity_poly.entity_id
_entity_poly.type
_entity_poly.pdbx_seq_one_letter_code
_entity_poly.pdbx_strand_id
1 'polypeptide(L)'
;LVENERKKRGRPPKKENSTIVKELQKTLQTLLKISKSEIQKPDETVYQRAIISLDRLHKEFKSVKDVIVKVIDILTHMISTVIGNGLLDNCHEEDNWEKIVLDVFLLIEQIIQDNDSDREIFGQLCLKPFTQVLMKSTLSIDVRRTIADVVNALLTGCKENKKLLSQDNKDCSELVTSIISASDYELQLRYLEILFRLCPRMQKEREAFADKAFYAKRDVIPMFFQITASEFFGDTRRFLNFLNENNDGIIKTPKTFRVSRVLYNMIILQIPEGQDCFFVDFNKYTMSTTIKSAEKDETVENEVIDIKYFKISSWDIQVNSRENVIRISISESLRLGDESPSGVNVLSLIFDSHETHAMESIKKIFANRRV
;
A
#
# COMPACT_ATOMS: atom_id res chain seq x y z
N LEU A 1 -32.09 -60.37 15.05
CA LEU A 1 -30.66 -60.27 15.37
C LEU A 1 -30.19 -58.89 14.92
N VAL A 2 -30.19 -57.95 15.87
CA VAL A 2 -29.80 -56.54 15.67
C VAL A 2 -28.42 -56.41 16.29
N GLU A 3 -27.38 -56.21 15.49
CA GLU A 3 -26.02 -56.04 15.96
C GLU A 3 -25.63 -54.55 16.02
N ASN A 4 -25.09 -54.19 17.18
CA ASN A 4 -24.73 -52.86 17.63
C ASN A 4 -23.45 -52.34 16.94
N GLU A 5 -23.58 -51.44 15.96
CA GLU A 5 -22.50 -50.53 15.61
C GLU A 5 -22.52 -49.30 16.53
N ARG A 6 -21.88 -49.42 17.70
CA ARG A 6 -21.57 -48.27 18.55
C ARG A 6 -20.47 -47.44 17.89
N LYS A 7 -20.89 -46.33 17.29
CA LYS A 7 -20.06 -45.17 16.91
C LYS A 7 -19.06 -44.82 18.02
N LYS A 8 -17.77 -45.12 17.80
CA LYS A 8 -16.67 -44.48 18.54
C LYS A 8 -16.60 -43.02 18.10
N ARG A 9 -17.42 -42.16 18.71
CA ARG A 9 -17.20 -40.72 18.73
C ARG A 9 -15.94 -40.47 19.57
N GLY A 10 -14.78 -40.49 18.92
CA GLY A 10 -13.57 -39.91 19.50
C GLY A 10 -13.85 -38.45 19.80
N ARG A 11 -13.91 -38.08 21.08
CA ARG A 11 -13.83 -36.67 21.48
C ARG A 11 -12.51 -36.11 20.92
N PRO A 12 -12.49 -34.91 20.33
CA PRO A 12 -11.24 -34.25 20.00
C PRO A 12 -10.40 -34.14 21.28
N PRO A 13 -9.07 -34.32 21.24
CA PRO A 13 -8.24 -34.15 22.41
C PRO A 13 -8.44 -32.73 22.94
N LYS A 14 -8.73 -32.59 24.24
CA LYS A 14 -8.75 -31.28 24.92
C LYS A 14 -7.35 -30.67 24.86
N LYS A 15 -7.09 -29.84 23.84
CA LYS A 15 -5.86 -29.04 23.70
C LYS A 15 -5.76 -27.91 24.74
N GLU A 16 -6.80 -27.65 25.54
CA GLU A 16 -6.87 -26.56 26.52
C GLU A 16 -5.81 -26.61 27.63
N ASN A 17 -5.16 -27.75 27.87
CA ASN A 17 -4.12 -27.88 28.90
C ASN A 17 -2.67 -27.89 28.36
N SER A 18 -2.48 -27.67 27.06
CA SER A 18 -1.13 -27.56 26.50
C SER A 18 -0.39 -26.36 27.12
N THR A 19 0.86 -26.55 27.52
CA THR A 19 1.76 -25.50 28.03
C THR A 19 1.80 -24.31 27.09
N ILE A 20 1.76 -24.60 25.79
CA ILE A 20 1.70 -23.65 24.69
C ILE A 20 0.43 -22.78 24.75
N VAL A 21 -0.74 -23.37 25.02
CA VAL A 21 -2.01 -22.61 25.12
C VAL A 21 -1.99 -21.69 26.34
N LYS A 22 -1.35 -22.11 27.44
CA LYS A 22 -1.17 -21.27 28.63
C LYS A 22 -0.18 -20.12 28.39
N GLU A 23 0.91 -20.38 27.70
CA GLU A 23 1.90 -19.37 27.34
C GLU A 23 1.33 -18.37 26.32
N LEU A 24 0.55 -18.86 25.37
CA LEU A 24 -0.24 -18.04 24.44
C LEU A 24 -1.24 -17.18 25.21
N GLN A 25 -2.05 -17.76 26.09
CA GLN A 25 -3.02 -17.01 26.90
C GLN A 25 -2.34 -15.95 27.76
N LYS A 26 -1.17 -16.26 28.35
CA LYS A 26 -0.39 -15.32 29.15
C LYS A 26 0.17 -14.18 28.29
N THR A 27 0.73 -14.49 27.12
CA THR A 27 1.22 -13.49 26.16
C THR A 27 0.08 -12.60 25.69
N LEU A 28 -1.03 -13.18 25.21
CA LEU A 28 -2.20 -12.43 24.77
C LEU A 28 -2.80 -11.59 25.91
N GLN A 29 -2.89 -12.10 27.14
CA GLN A 29 -3.37 -11.32 28.29
C GLN A 29 -2.43 -10.18 28.66
N THR A 30 -1.11 -10.37 28.52
CA THR A 30 -0.13 -9.31 28.77
C THR A 30 -0.28 -8.21 27.71
N LEU A 31 -0.40 -8.61 26.44
CA LEU A 31 -0.61 -7.69 25.33
C LEU A 31 -1.96 -6.95 25.40
N LEU A 32 -3.04 -7.65 25.74
CA LEU A 32 -4.36 -7.06 26.01
C LEU A 32 -4.33 -6.10 27.21
N LYS A 33 -3.52 -6.38 28.23
CA LYS A 33 -3.35 -5.44 29.36
C LYS A 33 -2.63 -4.18 28.94
N ILE A 34 -1.57 -4.30 28.14
CA ILE A 34 -0.84 -3.16 27.54
C ILE A 34 -1.79 -2.35 26.66
N SER A 35 -2.61 -3.03 25.87
CA SER A 35 -3.54 -2.40 24.93
C SER A 35 -4.72 -1.70 25.63
N LYS A 36 -5.19 -2.25 26.77
CA LYS A 36 -6.32 -1.73 27.56
C LYS A 36 -5.94 -0.82 28.72
N SER A 37 -4.67 -0.69 29.09
CA SER A 37 -4.27 0.24 30.15
C SER A 37 -4.35 1.68 29.63
N GLU A 38 -5.54 2.27 29.69
CA GLU A 38 -5.88 3.64 29.26
C GLU A 38 -5.15 4.77 30.02
N ILE A 39 -4.12 4.48 30.83
CA ILE A 39 -3.57 5.44 31.83
C ILE A 39 -2.04 5.59 31.77
N GLN A 40 -1.31 4.82 30.96
CA GLN A 40 0.12 5.06 30.75
C GLN A 40 0.43 5.39 29.30
N LYS A 41 1.24 6.44 29.12
CA LYS A 41 1.82 6.86 27.85
C LYS A 41 2.31 5.62 27.09
N PRO A 42 1.87 5.38 25.85
CA PRO A 42 2.30 4.22 25.08
C PRO A 42 3.84 4.16 24.99
N ASP A 43 4.40 2.97 25.11
CA ASP A 43 5.85 2.72 25.10
C ASP A 43 6.21 1.97 23.82
N GLU A 44 7.05 2.60 22.99
CA GLU A 44 7.52 2.07 21.70
C GLU A 44 8.17 0.69 21.84
N THR A 45 9.00 0.49 22.88
CA THR A 45 9.73 -0.76 23.10
C THR A 45 8.80 -1.91 23.49
N VAL A 46 7.66 -1.59 24.11
CA VAL A 46 6.63 -2.55 24.45
C VAL A 46 5.86 -2.96 23.19
N TYR A 47 5.52 -2.01 22.33
CA TYR A 47 4.84 -2.27 21.06
C TYR A 47 5.73 -3.09 20.11
N GLN A 48 7.01 -2.75 19.96
CA GLN A 48 7.94 -3.53 19.13
C GLN A 48 8.08 -4.98 19.62
N ARG A 49 8.25 -5.20 20.93
CA ARG A 49 8.29 -6.55 21.51
C ARG A 49 6.97 -7.31 21.32
N ALA A 50 5.85 -6.61 21.37
CA ALA A 50 4.54 -7.19 21.11
C ALA A 50 4.44 -7.68 19.67
N ILE A 51 4.83 -6.87 18.69
CA ILE A 51 4.82 -7.24 17.25
C ILE A 51 5.66 -8.49 17.02
N ILE A 52 6.91 -8.52 17.52
CA ILE A 52 7.80 -9.68 17.37
C ILE A 52 7.16 -10.94 17.99
N SER A 53 6.52 -10.80 19.15
CA SER A 53 5.85 -11.92 19.81
C SER A 53 4.64 -12.41 19.02
N LEU A 54 3.86 -11.49 18.44
CA LEU A 54 2.68 -11.80 17.63
C LEU A 54 3.06 -12.44 16.29
N ASP A 55 4.13 -11.96 15.63
CA ASP A 55 4.69 -12.58 14.43
C ASP A 55 5.14 -14.01 14.70
N ARG A 56 5.88 -14.25 15.79
CA ARG A 56 6.26 -15.60 16.21
C ARG A 56 5.05 -16.50 16.42
N LEU A 57 4.00 -16.00 17.10
CA LEU A 57 2.78 -16.74 17.34
C LEU A 57 2.02 -17.05 16.05
N HIS A 58 1.95 -16.10 15.11
CA HIS A 58 1.39 -16.33 13.78
C HIS A 58 2.13 -17.47 13.08
N LYS A 59 3.47 -17.41 13.01
CA LYS A 59 4.30 -18.43 12.35
C LYS A 59 4.14 -19.82 12.97
N GLU A 60 4.08 -19.90 14.30
CA GLU A 60 3.94 -21.18 15.03
C GLU A 60 2.52 -21.76 14.95
N PHE A 61 1.49 -20.90 14.93
CA PHE A 61 0.08 -21.30 15.00
C PHE A 61 -0.75 -20.92 13.78
N LYS A 62 -0.13 -20.78 12.60
CA LYS A 62 -0.83 -20.38 11.35
C LYS A 62 -2.07 -21.22 11.02
N SER A 63 -2.11 -22.48 11.44
CA SER A 63 -3.26 -23.37 11.21
C SER A 63 -4.33 -23.31 12.31
N VAL A 64 -4.16 -22.49 13.35
CA VAL A 64 -5.08 -22.41 14.51
C VAL A 64 -5.86 -21.11 14.46
N LYS A 65 -7.00 -21.16 13.78
CA LYS A 65 -7.90 -20.02 13.53
C LYS A 65 -8.13 -19.11 14.75
N ASP A 66 -8.46 -19.66 15.91
CA ASP A 66 -8.72 -18.87 17.13
C ASP A 66 -7.50 -18.06 17.59
N VAL A 67 -6.29 -18.52 17.30
CA VAL A 67 -5.05 -17.79 17.59
C VAL A 67 -4.90 -16.64 16.62
N ILE A 68 -5.08 -16.90 15.32
CA ILE A 68 -4.93 -15.90 14.26
C ILE A 68 -5.94 -14.75 14.41
N VAL A 69 -7.20 -15.08 14.70
CA VAL A 69 -8.25 -14.09 15.00
C VAL A 69 -7.85 -13.20 16.16
N LYS A 70 -7.29 -13.76 17.24
CA LYS A 70 -6.83 -12.98 18.40
C LYS A 70 -5.59 -12.14 18.11
N VAL A 71 -4.69 -12.63 17.26
CA VAL A 71 -3.51 -11.86 16.83
C VAL A 71 -3.97 -10.63 16.06
N ILE A 72 -4.87 -10.76 15.09
CA ILE A 72 -5.40 -9.62 14.33
C ILE A 72 -6.16 -8.65 15.23
N ASP A 73 -6.99 -9.15 16.15
CA ASP A 73 -7.72 -8.30 17.11
C ASP A 73 -6.77 -7.42 17.93
N ILE A 74 -5.68 -8.01 18.46
CA ILE A 74 -4.66 -7.27 19.21
C ILE A 74 -3.93 -6.25 18.33
N LEU A 75 -3.49 -6.65 17.14
CA LEU A 75 -2.79 -5.77 16.20
C LEU A 75 -3.68 -4.57 15.80
N THR A 76 -4.98 -4.82 15.56
CA THR A 76 -5.97 -3.79 15.25
C THR A 76 -6.19 -2.83 16.42
N HIS A 77 -6.24 -3.36 17.65
CA HIS A 77 -6.33 -2.54 18.86
C HIS A 77 -5.07 -1.70 19.06
N MET A 78 -3.88 -2.24 18.77
CA MET A 78 -2.62 -1.48 18.83
C MET A 78 -2.66 -0.27 17.89
N ILE A 79 -3.07 -0.45 16.63
CA ILE A 79 -3.22 0.66 15.67
C ILE A 79 -4.23 1.69 16.18
N SER A 80 -5.41 1.23 16.61
CA SER A 80 -6.45 2.11 17.14
C SER A 80 -5.96 2.92 18.35
N THR A 81 -5.10 2.33 19.18
CA THR A 81 -4.49 2.98 20.34
C THR A 81 -3.49 4.05 19.89
N VAL A 82 -2.58 3.72 18.99
CA VAL A 82 -1.56 4.66 18.48
C VAL A 82 -2.22 5.87 17.83
N ILE A 83 -3.24 5.63 16.99
CA ILE A 83 -3.97 6.69 16.28
C ILE A 83 -4.86 7.49 17.24
N GLY A 84 -5.57 6.82 18.16
CA GLY A 84 -6.45 7.48 19.13
C GLY A 84 -5.70 8.38 20.12
N ASN A 85 -4.42 8.08 20.40
CA ASN A 85 -3.55 8.93 21.21
C ASN A 85 -2.86 10.04 20.41
N GLY A 86 -3.15 10.18 19.10
CA GLY A 86 -2.52 11.17 18.25
C GLY A 86 -1.01 10.98 18.08
N LEU A 87 -0.50 9.77 18.30
CA LEU A 87 0.95 9.49 18.22
C LEU A 87 1.49 9.53 16.79
N LEU A 88 0.59 9.56 15.80
CA LEU A 88 0.95 9.81 14.41
C LEU A 88 0.76 11.26 13.96
N ASP A 89 0.26 12.13 14.84
CA ASP A 89 0.01 13.52 14.49
C ASP A 89 1.33 14.28 14.54
N ASN A 90 1.81 14.73 13.37
CA ASN A 90 3.11 15.41 13.15
C ASN A 90 4.35 14.50 13.15
N CYS A 91 4.24 13.23 12.77
CA CYS A 91 5.42 12.38 12.56
C CYS A 91 6.40 13.01 11.57
N HIS A 92 7.68 13.03 11.97
CA HIS A 92 8.80 13.22 11.07
C HIS A 92 9.28 11.86 10.56
N GLU A 93 10.06 11.81 9.46
CA GLU A 93 10.42 10.55 8.78
C GLU A 93 11.20 9.52 9.63
N GLU A 94 11.65 9.88 10.83
CA GLU A 94 12.31 8.99 11.80
C GLU A 94 11.44 8.66 13.01
N ASP A 95 10.13 8.88 12.93
CA ASP A 95 9.23 8.58 14.03
C ASP A 95 9.09 7.06 14.21
N ASN A 96 9.50 6.57 15.39
CA ASN A 96 9.39 5.16 15.76
C ASN A 96 7.93 4.69 15.74
N TRP A 97 6.95 5.56 15.99
CA TRP A 97 5.54 5.20 15.93
C TRP A 97 5.05 4.92 14.51
N GLU A 98 5.53 5.68 13.53
CA GLU A 98 5.24 5.41 12.12
C GLU A 98 5.76 4.02 11.74
N LYS A 99 7.02 3.72 12.07
CA LYS A 99 7.60 2.39 11.84
C LYS A 99 6.82 1.28 12.54
N ILE A 100 6.44 1.47 13.80
CA ILE A 100 5.62 0.50 14.55
C ILE A 100 4.30 0.23 13.82
N VAL A 101 3.63 1.27 13.31
CA VAL A 101 2.35 1.13 12.61
C VAL A 101 2.52 0.42 11.27
N LEU A 102 3.59 0.73 10.53
CA LEU A 102 3.95 0.03 9.30
C LEU A 102 4.21 -1.46 9.57
N ASP A 103 5.02 -1.78 10.58
CA ASP A 103 5.32 -3.17 10.97
C ASP A 103 4.04 -3.94 11.35
N VAL A 104 3.09 -3.28 12.04
CA VAL A 104 1.79 -3.88 12.35
C VAL A 104 0.99 -4.15 11.08
N PHE A 105 0.87 -3.17 10.17
CA PHE A 105 0.10 -3.34 8.94
C PHE A 105 0.68 -4.43 8.05
N LEU A 106 2.00 -4.47 7.87
CA LEU A 106 2.69 -5.51 7.10
C LEU A 106 2.45 -6.90 7.71
N LEU A 107 2.48 -7.03 9.04
CA LEU A 107 2.17 -8.31 9.69
C LEU A 107 0.70 -8.71 9.47
N ILE A 108 -0.25 -7.76 9.53
CA ILE A 108 -1.66 -8.05 9.25
C ILE A 108 -1.85 -8.48 7.79
N GLU A 109 -1.23 -7.79 6.84
CA GLU A 109 -1.26 -8.15 5.43
C GLU A 109 -0.75 -9.58 5.20
N GLN A 110 0.41 -9.90 5.78
CA GLN A 110 0.99 -11.24 5.71
C GLN A 110 0.02 -12.30 6.25
N ILE A 111 -0.60 -12.04 7.42
CA ILE A 111 -1.58 -12.96 8.00
C ILE A 111 -2.79 -13.16 7.07
N ILE A 112 -3.27 -12.09 6.43
CA ILE A 112 -4.40 -12.15 5.48
C ILE A 112 -4.05 -13.01 4.27
N GLN A 113 -2.85 -12.84 3.71
CA GLN A 113 -2.36 -13.61 2.56
C GLN A 113 -2.15 -15.09 2.90
N ASP A 114 -1.67 -15.39 4.11
CA ASP A 114 -1.50 -16.77 4.58
C ASP A 114 -2.83 -17.48 4.88
N ASN A 115 -3.93 -16.74 5.07
CA ASN A 115 -5.21 -17.25 5.58
C ASN A 115 -6.42 -16.75 4.77
N ASP A 116 -6.36 -16.88 3.45
CA ASP A 116 -7.39 -16.42 2.51
C ASP A 116 -8.83 -16.81 2.86
N SER A 117 -9.05 -17.98 3.48
CA SER A 117 -10.39 -18.44 3.86
C SER A 117 -11.03 -17.67 5.02
N ASP A 118 -10.25 -16.92 5.79
CA ASP A 118 -10.71 -16.21 6.99
C ASP A 118 -10.88 -14.69 6.79
N ARG A 119 -10.70 -14.19 5.55
CA ARG A 119 -10.81 -12.77 5.20
C ARG A 119 -12.08 -12.09 5.72
N GLU A 120 -13.23 -12.77 5.68
CA GLU A 120 -14.50 -12.21 6.20
C GLU A 120 -14.39 -11.86 7.69
N ILE A 121 -13.85 -12.78 8.49
CA ILE A 121 -13.71 -12.60 9.94
C ILE A 121 -12.71 -11.48 10.22
N PHE A 122 -11.61 -11.44 9.47
CA PHE A 122 -10.61 -10.39 9.61
C PHE A 122 -11.21 -9.03 9.27
N GLY A 123 -12.00 -8.95 8.21
CA GLY A 123 -12.68 -7.71 7.82
C GLY A 123 -13.62 -7.18 8.89
N GLN A 124 -14.38 -8.06 9.57
CA GLN A 124 -15.24 -7.68 10.69
C GLN A 124 -14.47 -7.06 11.87
N LEU A 125 -13.22 -7.49 12.09
CA LEU A 125 -12.37 -6.95 13.16
C LEU A 125 -11.76 -5.60 12.79
N CYS A 126 -11.26 -5.46 11.55
CA CYS A 126 -10.30 -4.40 11.24
C CYS A 126 -10.72 -3.41 10.14
N LEU A 127 -11.70 -3.70 9.28
CA LEU A 127 -12.03 -2.79 8.17
C LEU A 127 -12.45 -1.41 8.65
N LYS A 128 -13.28 -1.32 9.68
CA LYS A 128 -13.78 -0.04 10.20
C LYS A 128 -12.68 0.87 10.75
N PRO A 129 -11.78 0.43 11.66
CA PRO A 129 -10.67 1.29 12.06
C PRO A 129 -9.75 1.60 10.88
N PHE A 130 -9.52 0.65 9.96
CA PHE A 130 -8.62 0.84 8.82
C PHE A 130 -9.12 1.88 7.83
N THR A 131 -10.43 1.95 7.59
CA THR A 131 -10.99 3.00 6.73
C THR A 131 -10.84 4.38 7.35
N GLN A 132 -10.95 4.51 8.68
CA GLN A 132 -10.68 5.78 9.35
C GLN A 132 -9.22 6.21 9.17
N VAL A 133 -8.28 5.27 9.24
CA VAL A 133 -6.85 5.53 8.95
C VAL A 133 -6.65 5.95 7.49
N LEU A 134 -7.23 5.17 6.57
CA LEU A 134 -7.13 5.37 5.12
C LEU A 134 -7.52 6.80 4.72
N MET A 135 -8.60 7.31 5.32
CA MET A 135 -9.18 8.61 5.00
C MET A 135 -8.53 9.79 5.74
N LYS A 136 -7.65 9.54 6.71
CA LYS A 136 -6.99 10.59 7.51
C LYS A 136 -5.81 11.19 6.72
N SER A 137 -6.07 12.28 6.00
CA SER A 137 -5.09 12.94 5.11
C SER A 137 -3.85 13.52 5.81
N THR A 138 -3.87 13.66 7.13
CA THR A 138 -2.73 14.15 7.93
C THR A 138 -1.69 13.08 8.20
N LEU A 139 -2.00 11.80 7.98
CA LEU A 139 -1.05 10.70 8.12
C LEU A 139 -0.06 10.69 6.95
N SER A 140 1.11 10.10 7.19
CA SER A 140 2.14 9.95 6.16
C SER A 140 1.64 9.14 4.97
N ILE A 141 2.25 9.38 3.81
CA ILE A 141 1.93 8.65 2.57
C ILE A 141 2.22 7.16 2.74
N ASP A 142 3.31 6.80 3.41
CA ASP A 142 3.73 5.41 3.61
C ASP A 142 2.72 4.62 4.45
N VAL A 143 2.23 5.22 5.55
CA VAL A 143 1.16 4.65 6.37
C VAL A 143 -0.12 4.47 5.54
N ARG A 144 -0.49 5.49 4.75
CA ARG A 144 -1.71 5.47 3.93
C ARG A 144 -1.63 4.48 2.76
N ARG A 145 -0.46 4.28 2.15
CA ARG A 145 -0.22 3.26 1.12
C ARG A 145 -0.35 1.87 1.72
N THR A 146 0.37 1.60 2.81
CA THR A 146 0.39 0.28 3.46
C THR A 146 -1.01 -0.14 3.92
N ILE A 147 -1.77 0.78 4.53
CA ILE A 147 -3.15 0.44 4.92
C ILE A 147 -4.09 0.25 3.74
N ALA A 148 -3.86 0.94 2.61
CA ALA A 148 -4.63 0.71 1.40
C ALA A 148 -4.36 -0.69 0.82
N ASP A 149 -3.11 -1.17 0.88
CA ASP A 149 -2.74 -2.54 0.49
C ASP A 149 -3.45 -3.58 1.36
N VAL A 150 -3.43 -3.39 2.69
CA VAL A 150 -4.17 -4.25 3.64
C VAL A 150 -5.67 -4.26 3.34
N VAL A 151 -6.27 -3.10 3.06
CA VAL A 151 -7.70 -3.01 2.69
C VAL A 151 -7.96 -3.73 1.35
N ASN A 152 -7.11 -3.55 0.34
CA ASN A 152 -7.23 -4.27 -0.93
C ASN A 152 -7.14 -5.79 -0.74
N ALA A 153 -6.22 -6.27 0.10
CA ALA A 153 -6.09 -7.67 0.48
C ALA A 153 -7.38 -8.21 1.11
N LEU A 154 -7.95 -7.48 2.09
CA LEU A 154 -9.22 -7.85 2.73
C LEU A 154 -10.41 -7.90 1.76
N LEU A 155 -10.42 -7.03 0.74
CA LEU A 155 -11.48 -6.99 -0.28
C LEU A 155 -11.30 -8.04 -1.38
N THR A 156 -10.12 -8.66 -1.49
CA THR A 156 -9.82 -9.64 -2.53
C THR A 156 -10.68 -10.88 -2.36
N GLY A 157 -11.50 -11.17 -3.38
CA GLY A 157 -12.39 -12.34 -3.40
C GLY A 157 -13.52 -12.36 -2.37
N CYS A 158 -13.55 -11.46 -1.39
CA CYS A 158 -14.49 -11.47 -0.27
C CYS A 158 -15.68 -10.53 -0.54
N LYS A 159 -16.88 -11.08 -0.75
CA LYS A 159 -18.09 -10.27 -1.03
C LYS A 159 -18.62 -9.62 0.24
N GLU A 160 -18.43 -10.26 1.38
CA GLU A 160 -18.90 -9.88 2.69
C GLU A 160 -18.17 -8.63 3.17
N ASN A 161 -16.85 -8.59 3.00
CA ASN A 161 -16.03 -7.41 3.29
C ASN A 161 -16.37 -6.22 2.38
N LYS A 162 -16.64 -6.47 1.09
CA LYS A 162 -17.10 -5.41 0.17
C LYS A 162 -18.44 -4.83 0.62
N LYS A 163 -19.38 -5.70 1.05
CA LYS A 163 -20.68 -5.25 1.59
C LYS A 163 -20.49 -4.46 2.88
N LEU A 164 -19.68 -4.96 3.81
CA LEU A 164 -19.39 -4.29 5.08
C LEU A 164 -18.85 -2.88 4.82
N LEU A 165 -17.86 -2.77 3.94
CA LEU A 165 -17.25 -1.49 3.58
C LEU A 165 -18.26 -0.54 2.90
N SER A 166 -19.06 -1.02 1.95
CA SER A 166 -20.08 -0.21 1.27
C SER A 166 -21.26 0.20 2.18
N GLN A 167 -21.55 -0.55 3.24
CA GLN A 167 -22.60 -0.23 4.20
C GLN A 167 -22.16 0.84 5.21
N ASP A 168 -20.92 0.73 5.69
CA ASP A 168 -20.33 1.69 6.62
C ASP A 168 -19.93 2.99 5.90
N ASN A 169 -19.33 2.89 4.71
CA ASN A 169 -19.03 4.03 3.85
C ASN A 169 -20.14 4.20 2.82
N LYS A 170 -21.28 4.72 3.29
CA LYS A 170 -22.46 4.96 2.45
C LYS A 170 -22.17 5.84 1.23
N ASP A 171 -21.04 6.55 1.20
CA ASP A 171 -20.61 7.32 0.04
C ASP A 171 -19.13 7.08 -0.30
N CYS A 172 -18.87 6.53 -1.49
CA CYS A 172 -17.52 6.36 -2.03
C CYS A 172 -16.93 7.69 -2.55
N SER A 173 -17.68 8.80 -2.50
CA SER A 173 -17.23 10.12 -2.92
C SER A 173 -16.03 10.63 -2.11
N GLU A 174 -15.93 10.26 -0.82
CA GLU A 174 -14.77 10.61 0.00
C GLU A 174 -13.51 9.91 -0.52
N LEU A 175 -13.63 8.64 -0.94
CA LEU A 175 -12.51 7.89 -1.52
C LEU A 175 -12.06 8.52 -2.84
N VAL A 176 -13.01 8.93 -3.70
CA VAL A 176 -12.70 9.68 -4.93
C VAL A 176 -12.02 11.01 -4.63
N THR A 177 -12.49 11.74 -3.62
CA THR A 177 -11.84 12.97 -3.14
C THR A 177 -10.42 12.70 -2.66
N SER A 178 -10.20 11.55 -2.02
CA SER A 178 -8.88 11.10 -1.56
C SER A 178 -7.96 10.71 -2.72
N ILE A 179 -8.50 10.12 -3.80
CA ILE A 179 -7.74 9.90 -5.06
C ILE A 179 -7.31 11.25 -5.64
N ILE A 180 -8.23 12.21 -5.79
CA ILE A 180 -7.94 13.50 -6.42
C ILE A 180 -6.92 14.32 -5.61
N SER A 181 -7.01 14.25 -4.28
CA SER A 181 -6.14 15.04 -3.38
C SER A 181 -4.86 14.31 -2.98
N ALA A 182 -4.74 13.00 -3.28
CA ALA A 182 -3.51 12.26 -3.02
C ALA A 182 -2.39 12.82 -3.88
N SER A 183 -1.37 13.31 -3.19
CA SER A 183 -0.21 13.96 -3.80
C SER A 183 0.87 12.97 -4.25
N ASP A 184 0.44 11.73 -4.51
CA ASP A 184 1.28 10.55 -4.68
C ASP A 184 0.56 9.53 -5.58
N TYR A 185 1.23 9.13 -6.66
CA TYR A 185 0.63 8.29 -7.69
C TYR A 185 0.28 6.88 -7.18
N GLU A 186 1.20 6.25 -6.44
CA GLU A 186 1.03 4.91 -5.91
C GLU A 186 -0.11 4.83 -4.87
N LEU A 187 -0.31 5.90 -4.09
CA LEU A 187 -1.48 6.03 -3.22
C LEU A 187 -2.78 6.20 -4.01
N GLN A 188 -2.76 7.01 -5.08
CA GLN A 188 -3.91 7.13 -5.99
C GLN A 188 -4.31 5.78 -6.60
N LEU A 189 -3.32 5.00 -7.05
CA LEU A 189 -3.52 3.67 -7.61
C LEU A 189 -4.20 2.73 -6.61
N ARG A 190 -3.69 2.66 -5.37
CA ARG A 190 -4.27 1.79 -4.33
C ARG A 190 -5.70 2.18 -3.97
N TYR A 191 -6.01 3.48 -3.91
CA TYR A 191 -7.39 3.96 -3.68
C TYR A 191 -8.31 3.66 -4.86
N LEU A 192 -7.82 3.82 -6.09
CA LEU A 192 -8.56 3.46 -7.29
C LEU A 192 -8.85 1.96 -7.33
N GLU A 193 -7.92 1.13 -6.86
CA GLU A 193 -8.13 -0.31 -6.71
C GLU A 193 -9.23 -0.64 -5.70
N ILE A 194 -9.23 0.01 -4.53
CA ILE A 194 -10.32 -0.15 -3.54
C ILE A 194 -11.66 0.20 -4.20
N LEU A 195 -11.72 1.34 -4.90
CA LEU A 195 -12.93 1.80 -5.57
C LEU A 195 -13.39 0.82 -6.66
N PHE A 196 -12.46 0.30 -7.45
CA PHE A 196 -12.72 -0.71 -8.48
C PHE A 196 -13.22 -2.03 -7.86
N ARG A 197 -12.66 -2.46 -6.73
CA ARG A 197 -13.08 -3.69 -6.02
C ARG A 197 -14.48 -3.57 -5.43
N LEU A 198 -14.88 -2.37 -4.99
CA LEU A 198 -16.21 -2.05 -4.49
C LEU A 198 -17.25 -1.89 -5.60
N CYS A 199 -16.81 -1.57 -6.81
CA CYS A 199 -17.68 -1.39 -7.97
C CYS A 199 -18.49 -2.66 -8.27
N PRO A 200 -19.83 -2.58 -8.35
CA PRO A 200 -20.67 -3.70 -8.72
C PRO A 200 -20.34 -4.24 -10.12
N ARG A 201 -20.51 -5.56 -10.32
CA ARG A 201 -20.31 -6.19 -11.64
C ARG A 201 -21.49 -5.98 -12.59
N MET A 202 -22.69 -5.76 -12.06
CA MET A 202 -23.88 -5.56 -12.90
C MET A 202 -23.86 -4.16 -13.49
N GLN A 203 -23.95 -4.04 -14.82
CA GLN A 203 -23.77 -2.78 -15.54
C GLN A 203 -24.63 -1.62 -15.02
N LYS A 204 -25.93 -1.86 -14.76
CA LYS A 204 -26.84 -0.84 -14.22
C LYS A 204 -26.43 -0.35 -12.83
N GLU A 205 -25.95 -1.24 -11.98
CA GLU A 205 -25.47 -0.87 -10.64
C GLU A 205 -24.11 -0.16 -10.70
N ARG A 206 -23.26 -0.56 -11.66
CA ARG A 206 -21.97 0.07 -11.93
C ARG A 206 -22.13 1.53 -12.37
N GLU A 207 -23.13 1.83 -13.20
CA GLU A 207 -23.47 3.19 -13.61
C GLU A 207 -23.88 4.06 -12.42
N ALA A 208 -24.87 3.59 -11.65
CA ALA A 208 -25.33 4.31 -10.46
C ALA A 208 -24.22 4.49 -9.40
N PHE A 209 -23.35 3.48 -9.24
CA PHE A 209 -22.18 3.55 -8.38
C PHE A 209 -21.21 4.64 -8.83
N ALA A 210 -20.85 4.66 -10.12
CA ALA A 210 -19.90 5.62 -10.66
C ALA A 210 -20.45 7.06 -10.61
N ASP A 211 -21.73 7.26 -10.96
CA ASP A 211 -22.38 8.57 -10.88
C ASP A 211 -22.36 9.15 -9.46
N LYS A 212 -22.53 8.28 -8.46
CA LYS A 212 -22.47 8.67 -7.06
C LYS A 212 -21.04 8.94 -6.60
N ALA A 213 -20.12 8.00 -6.83
CA ALA A 213 -18.73 8.12 -6.39
C ALA A 213 -18.03 9.32 -7.03
N PHE A 214 -18.23 9.54 -8.33
CA PHE A 214 -17.60 10.61 -9.10
C PHE A 214 -18.49 11.85 -9.26
N TYR A 215 -19.44 12.08 -8.35
CA TYR A 215 -20.37 13.21 -8.43
C TYR A 215 -19.67 14.57 -8.68
N ALA A 216 -18.52 14.78 -8.02
CA ALA A 216 -17.71 16.00 -8.14
C ALA A 216 -16.74 16.02 -9.34
N LYS A 217 -16.59 14.90 -10.05
CA LYS A 217 -15.65 14.71 -11.17
C LYS A 217 -16.25 13.79 -12.24
N ARG A 218 -17.39 14.18 -12.79
CA ARG A 218 -18.13 13.33 -13.76
C ARG A 218 -17.37 13.10 -15.08
N ASP A 219 -16.46 13.99 -15.42
CA ASP A 219 -15.61 13.94 -16.61
C ASP A 219 -14.73 12.67 -16.66
N VAL A 220 -14.40 12.08 -15.51
CA VAL A 220 -13.54 10.88 -15.45
C VAL A 220 -14.32 9.56 -15.54
N ILE A 221 -15.66 9.60 -15.44
CA ILE A 221 -16.51 8.40 -15.45
C ILE A 221 -16.30 7.54 -16.71
N PRO A 222 -16.24 8.10 -17.94
CA PRO A 222 -15.99 7.31 -19.13
C PRO A 222 -14.67 6.52 -19.08
N MET A 223 -13.61 7.14 -18.52
CA MET A 223 -12.31 6.48 -18.33
C MET A 223 -12.38 5.42 -17.24
N PHE A 224 -13.14 5.65 -16.16
CA PHE A 224 -13.33 4.65 -15.09
C PHE A 224 -14.00 3.38 -15.62
N PHE A 225 -14.96 3.50 -16.55
CA PHE A 225 -15.62 2.33 -17.15
C PHE A 225 -14.70 1.50 -18.05
N GLN A 226 -13.63 2.10 -18.58
CA GLN A 226 -12.63 1.38 -19.38
C GLN A 226 -11.74 0.49 -18.53
N ILE A 227 -11.70 0.68 -17.21
CA ILE A 227 -10.91 -0.18 -16.32
C ILE A 227 -11.50 -1.59 -16.28
N THR A 228 -10.67 -2.57 -16.63
CA THR A 228 -10.95 -4.00 -16.63
C THR A 228 -10.07 -4.74 -15.64
N ALA A 229 -10.48 -5.94 -15.25
CA ALA A 229 -9.66 -6.77 -14.36
C ALA A 229 -8.45 -7.40 -15.09
N SER A 230 -8.55 -7.65 -16.40
CA SER A 230 -7.48 -8.25 -17.20
C SER A 230 -6.34 -7.28 -17.50
N GLU A 231 -6.66 -5.99 -17.67
CA GLU A 231 -5.70 -4.93 -18.02
C GLU A 231 -5.59 -3.89 -16.90
N PHE A 232 -5.83 -4.31 -15.65
CA PHE A 232 -6.06 -3.39 -14.53
C PHE A 232 -4.95 -2.33 -14.39
N PHE A 233 -3.67 -2.72 -14.41
CA PHE A 233 -2.55 -1.79 -14.27
C PHE A 233 -2.44 -0.82 -15.46
N GLY A 234 -2.63 -1.30 -16.69
CA GLY A 234 -2.59 -0.46 -17.89
C GLY A 234 -3.76 0.52 -17.96
N ASP A 235 -4.97 0.05 -17.63
CA ASP A 235 -6.19 0.87 -17.60
C ASP A 235 -6.13 1.93 -16.51
N THR A 236 -5.70 1.57 -15.30
CA THR A 236 -5.56 2.51 -14.18
C THR A 236 -4.49 3.56 -14.44
N ARG A 237 -3.37 3.19 -15.10
CA ARG A 237 -2.36 4.16 -15.55
C ARG A 237 -2.94 5.17 -16.53
N ARG A 238 -3.74 4.74 -17.51
CA ARG A 238 -4.45 5.66 -18.41
C ARG A 238 -5.41 6.59 -17.66
N PHE A 239 -6.19 6.02 -16.74
CA PHE A 239 -7.13 6.79 -15.92
C PHE A 239 -6.43 7.86 -15.07
N LEU A 240 -5.37 7.49 -14.34
CA LEU A 240 -4.65 8.41 -13.45
C LEU A 240 -3.85 9.45 -14.23
N ASN A 241 -3.27 9.11 -15.39
CA ASN A 241 -2.63 10.09 -16.25
C ASN A 241 -3.63 11.13 -16.76
N PHE A 242 -4.84 10.71 -17.14
CA PHE A 242 -5.93 11.63 -17.50
C PHE A 242 -6.35 12.50 -16.30
N LEU A 243 -6.55 11.90 -15.13
CA LEU A 243 -6.92 12.62 -13.91
C LEU A 243 -5.89 13.72 -13.55
N ASN A 244 -4.60 13.41 -13.72
CA ASN A 244 -3.48 14.26 -13.34
C ASN A 244 -2.94 15.12 -14.49
N GLU A 245 -3.57 15.13 -15.67
CA GLU A 245 -3.01 15.78 -16.88
C GLU A 245 -2.68 17.26 -16.64
N ASN A 246 -3.52 17.93 -15.85
CA ASN A 246 -3.45 19.36 -15.53
C ASN A 246 -2.58 19.68 -14.30
N ASN A 247 -1.96 18.67 -13.69
CA ASN A 247 -1.03 18.89 -12.60
C ASN A 247 0.28 19.50 -13.12
N ASP A 248 0.89 20.37 -12.30
CA ASP A 248 2.14 21.06 -12.61
C ASP A 248 3.37 20.36 -12.00
N GLY A 249 3.16 19.38 -11.11
CA GLY A 249 4.23 18.68 -10.39
C GLY A 249 4.79 19.47 -9.20
N ILE A 250 4.29 20.69 -8.97
CA ILE A 250 4.80 21.65 -7.97
C ILE A 250 3.74 21.86 -6.89
N ILE A 251 2.67 22.57 -7.22
CA ILE A 251 1.53 22.85 -6.34
C ILE A 251 0.55 21.68 -6.38
N LYS A 252 0.27 21.17 -7.59
CA LYS A 252 -0.60 20.02 -7.82
C LYS A 252 0.24 18.83 -8.25
N THR A 253 0.08 17.74 -7.54
CA THR A 253 0.85 16.50 -7.71
C THR A 253 -0.10 15.31 -7.62
N PRO A 254 0.25 14.15 -8.19
CA PRO A 254 1.50 13.85 -8.92
C PRO A 254 1.51 14.35 -10.36
N LYS A 255 2.70 14.41 -10.98
CA LYS A 255 2.87 14.64 -12.43
C LYS A 255 3.69 13.52 -13.04
N THR A 256 3.15 12.86 -14.05
CA THR A 256 3.78 11.71 -14.70
C THR A 256 4.43 12.12 -16.01
N PHE A 257 5.62 11.58 -16.29
CA PHE A 257 6.28 11.69 -17.59
C PHE A 257 6.62 10.31 -18.14
N ARG A 258 6.59 10.20 -19.48
CA ARG A 258 7.04 9.02 -20.21
C ARG A 258 8.55 9.11 -20.41
N VAL A 259 9.24 8.03 -20.11
CA VAL A 259 10.70 7.91 -20.19
C VAL A 259 11.00 6.67 -21.02
N SER A 260 11.85 6.81 -22.03
CA SER A 260 12.18 5.71 -22.94
C SER A 260 13.14 4.72 -22.28
N ARG A 261 14.09 5.20 -21.47
CA ARG A 261 15.01 4.33 -20.71
C ARG A 261 15.34 4.89 -19.33
N VAL A 262 15.44 4.00 -18.36
CA VAL A 262 15.95 4.30 -17.02
C VAL A 262 17.24 3.51 -16.81
N LEU A 263 18.30 4.19 -16.38
CA LEU A 263 19.57 3.56 -16.04
C LEU A 263 19.92 3.86 -14.59
N TYR A 264 20.41 2.86 -13.86
CA TYR A 264 21.01 3.06 -12.54
C TYR A 264 22.47 2.59 -12.56
N ASN A 265 23.42 3.46 -12.24
CA ASN A 265 24.85 3.17 -12.30
C ASN A 265 25.30 2.56 -13.66
N MET A 266 24.75 3.09 -14.76
CA MET A 266 24.93 2.60 -16.15
C MET A 266 24.25 1.28 -16.49
N ILE A 267 23.57 0.63 -15.54
CA ILE A 267 22.78 -0.58 -15.78
C ILE A 267 21.41 -0.15 -16.30
N ILE A 268 21.02 -0.63 -17.48
CA ILE A 268 19.68 -0.40 -18.04
C ILE A 268 18.67 -1.21 -17.25
N LEU A 269 17.70 -0.54 -16.65
CA LEU A 269 16.59 -1.20 -15.95
C LEU A 269 15.58 -1.73 -16.98
N GLN A 270 14.86 -2.77 -16.59
CA GLN A 270 13.87 -3.41 -17.46
C GLN A 270 12.50 -2.77 -17.29
N ILE A 271 11.81 -2.54 -18.43
CA ILE A 271 10.44 -2.01 -18.45
C ILE A 271 9.52 -3.05 -17.77
N PRO A 272 8.59 -2.61 -16.90
CA PRO A 272 7.58 -3.48 -16.30
C PRO A 272 6.78 -4.27 -17.33
N GLU A 273 6.27 -5.44 -16.92
CA GLU A 273 5.37 -6.22 -17.78
C GLU A 273 4.09 -5.43 -18.12
N GLY A 274 3.63 -5.53 -19.36
CA GLY A 274 2.44 -4.83 -19.84
C GLY A 274 2.63 -3.34 -20.15
N GLN A 275 3.86 -2.81 -20.11
CA GLN A 275 4.17 -1.42 -20.47
C GLN A 275 5.07 -1.31 -21.70
N ASP A 276 4.94 -0.20 -22.44
CA ASP A 276 5.74 0.13 -23.63
C ASP A 276 6.88 1.11 -23.32
N CYS A 277 6.83 1.76 -22.17
CA CYS A 277 7.80 2.75 -21.70
C CYS A 277 7.81 2.80 -20.18
N PHE A 278 8.79 3.52 -19.61
CA PHE A 278 8.76 3.84 -18.19
C PHE A 278 7.84 5.02 -17.94
N PHE A 279 7.06 4.95 -16.87
CA PHE A 279 6.42 6.12 -16.29
C PHE A 279 7.21 6.56 -15.06
N VAL A 280 7.57 7.83 -15.02
CA VAL A 280 8.22 8.46 -13.87
C VAL A 280 7.25 9.47 -13.27
N ASP A 281 6.87 9.21 -12.03
CA ASP A 281 5.87 9.95 -11.28
C ASP A 281 6.57 10.93 -10.32
N PHE A 282 6.41 12.22 -10.56
CA PHE A 282 6.86 13.28 -9.67
C PHE A 282 5.76 13.56 -8.65
N ASN A 283 5.89 12.92 -7.51
CA ASN A 283 5.01 13.08 -6.35
C ASN A 283 5.41 14.34 -5.55
N LYS A 284 4.68 14.62 -4.46
CA LYS A 284 4.98 15.78 -3.60
C LYS A 284 6.32 15.69 -2.90
N TYR A 285 6.68 14.52 -2.39
CA TYR A 285 7.90 14.31 -1.59
C TYR A 285 8.90 13.35 -2.25
N THR A 286 8.45 12.63 -3.28
CA THR A 286 9.26 11.63 -3.94
C THR A 286 9.14 11.71 -5.46
N MET A 287 10.08 11.06 -6.13
CA MET A 287 10.00 10.69 -7.52
C MET A 287 10.03 9.18 -7.59
N SER A 288 9.04 8.56 -8.22
CA SER A 288 8.90 7.11 -8.28
C SER A 288 8.80 6.58 -9.70
N THR A 289 9.22 5.33 -9.91
CA THR A 289 9.02 4.61 -11.17
C THR A 289 8.92 3.12 -10.90
N THR A 290 8.09 2.42 -11.67
CA THR A 290 7.99 0.97 -11.63
C THR A 290 9.02 0.37 -12.59
N ILE A 291 9.70 -0.67 -12.14
CA ILE A 291 10.62 -1.48 -12.95
C ILE A 291 10.18 -2.94 -12.90
N LYS A 292 10.60 -3.73 -13.88
CA LYS A 292 10.51 -5.20 -13.74
C LYS A 292 11.45 -5.65 -12.62
N SER A 293 10.95 -6.50 -11.73
CA SER A 293 11.73 -6.97 -10.57
C SER A 293 12.99 -7.69 -11.02
N ALA A 294 14.09 -7.44 -10.33
CA ALA A 294 15.35 -8.17 -10.49
C ALA A 294 15.42 -9.44 -9.63
N GLU A 295 14.44 -9.65 -8.75
CA GLU A 295 14.39 -10.82 -7.87
C GLU A 295 14.18 -12.12 -8.66
N LYS A 296 14.75 -13.21 -8.14
CA LYS A 296 14.59 -14.56 -8.73
C LYS A 296 13.27 -15.22 -8.34
N ASP A 297 12.51 -14.60 -7.44
CA ASP A 297 11.22 -15.10 -7.02
C ASP A 297 10.19 -14.77 -8.11
N GLU A 298 9.64 -15.80 -8.77
CA GLU A 298 8.67 -15.68 -9.87
C GLU A 298 7.35 -15.02 -9.43
N THR A 299 7.18 -14.71 -8.13
CA THR A 299 5.95 -14.13 -7.58
C THR A 299 5.90 -12.61 -7.61
N VAL A 300 7.05 -11.91 -7.70
CA VAL A 300 7.10 -10.44 -7.77
C VAL A 300 7.53 -10.02 -9.17
N GLU A 301 6.57 -9.69 -10.03
CA GLU A 301 6.87 -9.32 -11.42
C GLU A 301 7.46 -7.91 -11.55
N ASN A 302 7.10 -6.99 -10.64
CA ASN A 302 7.46 -5.58 -10.71
C ASN A 302 7.86 -5.02 -9.35
N GLU A 303 8.83 -4.10 -9.34
CA GLU A 303 9.33 -3.38 -8.16
C GLU A 303 9.14 -1.87 -8.35
N VAL A 304 8.86 -1.14 -7.28
CA VAL A 304 8.75 0.34 -7.32
C VAL A 304 10.02 0.94 -6.75
N ILE A 305 10.74 1.70 -7.58
CA ILE A 305 11.81 2.59 -7.12
C ILE A 305 11.14 3.88 -6.64
N ASP A 306 11.37 4.24 -5.38
CA ASP A 306 10.86 5.48 -4.79
C ASP A 306 12.02 6.31 -4.21
N ILE A 307 12.23 7.51 -4.75
CA ILE A 307 13.36 8.38 -4.38
C ILE A 307 12.81 9.64 -3.71
N LYS A 308 13.07 9.79 -2.42
CA LYS A 308 12.73 11.01 -1.70
C LYS A 308 13.60 12.18 -2.19
N TYR A 309 13.00 13.35 -2.41
CA TYR A 309 13.73 14.50 -2.99
C TYR A 309 14.95 14.92 -2.17
N PHE A 310 14.90 14.86 -0.84
CA PHE A 310 16.05 15.23 0.01
C PHE A 310 17.22 14.24 -0.06
N LYS A 311 17.02 13.04 -0.62
CA LYS A 311 18.10 12.08 -0.91
C LYS A 311 18.79 12.38 -2.23
N ILE A 312 18.28 13.31 -3.04
CA ILE A 312 18.93 13.75 -4.26
C ILE A 312 19.99 14.80 -3.88
N SER A 313 21.24 14.50 -4.22
CA SER A 313 22.41 15.33 -3.90
C SER A 313 22.74 16.36 -4.98
N SER A 314 22.47 16.01 -6.24
CA SER A 314 22.62 16.90 -7.40
C SER A 314 21.88 16.32 -8.60
N TRP A 315 21.55 17.18 -9.56
CA TRP A 315 20.97 16.77 -10.83
C TRP A 315 21.49 17.63 -11.98
N ASP A 316 21.55 17.04 -13.18
CA ASP A 316 21.89 17.75 -14.41
C ASP A 316 21.01 17.29 -15.58
N ILE A 317 20.85 18.17 -16.57
CA ILE A 317 20.08 17.89 -17.77
C ILE A 317 20.95 18.13 -19.00
N GLN A 318 21.00 17.12 -19.86
CA GLN A 318 21.70 17.13 -21.13
C GLN A 318 20.68 17.03 -22.25
N VAL A 319 20.53 18.11 -23.02
CA VAL A 319 19.61 18.21 -24.15
C VAL A 319 20.40 18.04 -25.42
N ASN A 320 20.22 16.91 -26.11
CA ASN A 320 20.89 16.62 -27.37
C ASN A 320 19.86 16.45 -28.50
N SER A 321 20.31 16.48 -29.76
CA SER A 321 19.42 16.38 -30.93
C SER A 321 18.68 15.05 -31.06
N ARG A 322 19.09 14.01 -30.32
CA ARG A 322 18.50 12.66 -30.38
C ARG A 322 17.73 12.29 -29.12
N GLU A 323 18.23 12.70 -27.95
CA GLU A 323 17.69 12.29 -26.66
C GLU A 323 17.93 13.41 -25.64
N ASN A 324 17.03 13.50 -24.68
CA ASN A 324 17.18 14.35 -23.51
C ASN A 324 17.45 13.45 -22.31
N VAL A 325 18.51 13.75 -21.55
CA VAL A 325 18.92 12.93 -20.41
C VAL A 325 18.88 13.79 -19.15
N ILE A 326 18.23 13.26 -18.11
CA ILE A 326 18.28 13.80 -16.76
C ILE A 326 19.11 12.84 -15.92
N ARG A 327 20.18 13.35 -15.31
CA ARG A 327 21.00 12.58 -14.37
C ARG A 327 20.74 13.07 -12.97
N ILE A 328 20.54 12.13 -12.06
CA ILE A 328 20.14 12.37 -10.68
C ILE A 328 21.11 11.60 -9.80
N SER A 329 21.96 12.33 -9.07
CA SER A 329 22.88 11.74 -8.10
C SER A 329 22.18 11.64 -6.76
N ILE A 330 22.09 10.44 -6.20
CA ILE A 330 21.41 10.17 -4.93
C ILE A 330 22.43 9.83 -3.84
N SER A 331 22.14 10.22 -2.60
CA SER A 331 23.05 10.04 -1.47
C SER A 331 23.15 8.60 -0.98
N GLU A 332 22.12 7.78 -1.26
CA GLU A 332 22.02 6.39 -0.84
C GLU A 332 21.86 5.47 -2.06
N SER A 333 22.38 4.25 -1.96
CA SER A 333 22.25 3.28 -3.03
C SER A 333 20.81 2.77 -3.13
N LEU A 334 20.29 2.66 -4.34
CA LEU A 334 19.05 1.93 -4.59
C LEU A 334 19.34 0.45 -4.39
N ARG A 335 18.44 -0.22 -3.67
CA ARG A 335 18.37 -1.67 -3.68
C ARG A 335 17.57 -2.07 -4.91
N LEU A 336 18.12 -2.96 -5.73
CA LEU A 336 17.44 -3.51 -6.90
C LEU A 336 17.51 -5.03 -6.73
N GLY A 337 16.43 -5.62 -6.22
CA GLY A 337 16.44 -6.98 -5.68
C GLY A 337 17.50 -7.18 -4.57
N ASP A 338 18.19 -8.33 -4.58
CA ASP A 338 19.20 -8.69 -3.58
C ASP A 338 20.54 -7.93 -3.71
N GLU A 339 20.73 -7.19 -4.81
CA GLU A 339 21.99 -6.52 -5.11
C GLU A 339 21.91 -5.01 -4.87
N SER A 340 22.93 -4.46 -4.21
CA SER A 340 23.19 -3.02 -4.19
C SER A 340 24.37 -2.77 -5.13
N PRO A 341 24.11 -2.35 -6.38
CA PRO A 341 25.18 -2.23 -7.36
C PRO A 341 26.20 -1.18 -6.90
N SER A 342 27.47 -1.59 -6.78
CA SER A 342 28.57 -0.73 -6.37
C SER A 342 28.80 0.37 -7.42
N GLY A 343 28.76 1.65 -7.02
CA GLY A 343 29.01 2.74 -7.96
C GLY A 343 28.70 4.14 -7.42
N VAL A 344 28.85 5.13 -8.31
CA VAL A 344 28.40 6.52 -8.08
C VAL A 344 26.89 6.50 -8.23
N ASN A 345 26.15 6.44 -7.13
CA ASN A 345 24.69 6.26 -7.09
C ASN A 345 23.96 7.30 -7.99
N VAL A 346 23.77 6.96 -9.26
CA VAL A 346 23.26 7.88 -10.28
C VAL A 346 22.16 7.20 -11.07
N LEU A 347 20.97 7.79 -11.03
CA LEU A 347 19.85 7.45 -11.87
C LEU A 347 19.84 8.36 -13.11
N SER A 348 19.77 7.78 -14.31
CA SER A 348 19.62 8.51 -15.56
C SER A 348 18.26 8.20 -16.18
N LEU A 349 17.46 9.25 -16.40
CA LEU A 349 16.19 9.19 -17.11
C LEU A 349 16.40 9.70 -18.54
N ILE A 350 16.16 8.85 -19.53
CA ILE A 350 16.33 9.16 -20.94
C ILE A 350 14.97 9.35 -21.58
N PHE A 351 14.76 10.51 -22.17
CA PHE A 351 13.53 10.91 -22.85
C PHE A 351 13.77 11.04 -24.35
N ASP A 352 12.74 10.75 -25.12
CA ASP A 352 12.77 10.98 -26.56
C ASP A 352 12.85 12.48 -26.86
N SER A 353 13.50 12.83 -27.98
CA SER A 353 13.75 14.23 -28.35
C SER A 353 12.48 15.07 -28.51
N HIS A 354 11.32 14.46 -28.70
CA HIS A 354 10.03 15.14 -28.87
C HIS A 354 9.41 15.61 -27.54
N GLU A 355 9.90 15.11 -26.40
CA GLU A 355 9.40 15.46 -25.06
C GLU A 355 10.07 16.74 -24.51
N THR A 356 10.19 17.78 -25.34
CA THR A 356 10.92 19.02 -24.98
C THR A 356 10.28 19.76 -23.80
N HIS A 357 8.94 19.71 -23.70
CA HIS A 357 8.21 20.32 -22.58
C HIS A 357 8.46 19.61 -21.24
N ALA A 358 8.79 18.31 -21.25
CA ALA A 358 9.08 17.56 -20.03
C ALA A 358 10.30 18.15 -19.31
N MET A 359 11.34 18.55 -20.05
CA MET A 359 12.57 19.09 -19.47
C MET A 359 12.33 20.40 -18.72
N GLU A 360 11.50 21.30 -19.27
CA GLU A 360 11.18 22.56 -18.59
C GLU A 360 10.36 22.33 -17.32
N SER A 361 9.38 21.43 -17.38
CA SER A 361 8.58 21.06 -16.21
C SER A 361 9.45 20.44 -15.11
N ILE A 362 10.32 19.49 -15.45
CA ILE A 362 11.17 18.81 -14.46
C ILE A 362 12.17 19.79 -13.81
N LYS A 363 12.76 20.72 -14.59
CA LYS A 363 13.58 21.81 -14.04
C LYS A 363 12.82 22.62 -12.99
N LYS A 364 11.58 23.01 -13.29
CA LYS A 364 10.74 23.76 -12.36
C LYS A 364 10.42 22.94 -11.11
N ILE A 365 10.15 21.64 -11.25
CA ILE A 365 9.90 20.75 -10.12
C ILE A 365 11.12 20.71 -9.20
N PHE A 366 12.30 20.34 -9.70
CA PHE A 366 13.50 20.26 -8.86
C PHE A 366 13.88 21.59 -8.20
N ALA A 367 13.78 22.71 -8.94
CA ALA A 367 14.03 24.03 -8.39
C ALA A 367 13.08 24.38 -7.22
N ASN A 368 11.82 23.95 -7.26
CA ASN A 368 10.84 24.20 -6.20
C ASN A 368 10.95 23.20 -5.04
N ARG A 369 11.44 21.98 -5.28
CA ARG A 369 11.67 20.97 -4.24
C ARG A 369 12.95 21.21 -3.43
N ARG A 370 13.74 22.23 -3.80
CA ARG A 370 15.05 22.58 -3.21
C ARG A 370 16.02 21.39 -3.26
N VAL A 371 16.00 20.71 -4.40
CA VAL A 371 16.91 19.61 -4.75
C VAL A 371 18.19 20.15 -5.37
#